data_AF-A0ABF7RAB8-F1
#
_entry.id   AF-A0ABF7RAB8-F1
#
_cell.length_a   1.000
_cell.length_b   1.000
_cell.length_c   1.000
_cell.angle_alpha   90.00
_cell.angle_beta   90.00
_cell.angle_gamma   90.00
#
_symmetry.space_group_name_H-M   'P 1'
#
loop_
_entity.id
_entity.type
_entity.pdbx_description
1 polymer ?
#
loop_
_entity_poly.entity_id
_entity_poly.type
_entity_poly.pdbx_seq_one_letter_code
_entity_poly.pdbx_strand_id
1 'polypeptide(L)' 'MKRQMSFAEAESAGKKRVTKRQRFLAEMEKVVPWQRLLSAIGPHYPRGERGRPPIGLERMLRIYFLQQ' A
#
# COMPACT_ATOMS: atom_id res chain seq x y z
N MET A 1 33.48 22.87 -1.31
CA MET A 1 33.68 21.72 -2.23
C MET A 1 32.39 21.49 -3.01
N LYS A 2 32.43 21.48 -4.34
CA LYS A 2 31.26 21.11 -5.18
C LYS A 2 31.07 19.60 -5.11
N ARG A 3 29.86 19.15 -4.76
CA ARG A 3 29.51 17.72 -4.71
C ARG A 3 29.37 17.22 -6.15
N GLN A 4 30.28 16.35 -6.60
CA GLN A 4 30.21 15.71 -7.92
C GLN A 4 29.37 14.44 -7.80
N MET A 5 28.27 14.37 -8.56
CA MET A 5 27.44 13.16 -8.63
C MET A 5 28.11 12.13 -9.54
N SER A 6 28.12 10.87 -9.10
CA SER A 6 28.54 9.74 -9.92
C SER A 6 27.51 9.42 -11.02
N PHE A 7 27.94 8.71 -12.06
CA PHE A 7 27.03 8.22 -13.12
C PHE A 7 25.90 7.36 -12.57
N ALA A 8 26.18 6.53 -11.55
CA ALA A 8 25.16 5.71 -10.89
C ALA A 8 24.11 6.57 -10.16
N GLU A 9 24.53 7.65 -9.50
CA GLU A 9 23.62 8.61 -8.86
C GLU A 9 22.81 9.39 -9.90
N ALA A 10 23.41 9.79 -11.03
CA ALA A 10 22.70 10.46 -12.11
C ALA A 10 21.64 9.57 -12.77
N GLU A 11 21.94 8.27 -12.96
CA GLU A 11 21.00 7.30 -13.53
C GLU A 11 19.80 7.02 -12.60
N SER A 12 20.04 7.06 -11.28
CA SER A 12 19.03 6.78 -10.25
C SER A 12 18.28 8.01 -9.75
N ALA A 13 18.81 9.22 -9.97
CA ALA A 13 18.22 10.47 -9.49
C ALA A 13 16.78 10.73 -9.98
N GLY A 14 16.39 10.17 -11.13
CA GLY A 14 15.02 10.27 -11.67
C GLY A 14 14.17 9.00 -11.47
N LYS A 15 14.76 7.88 -11.04
CA LYS A 15 14.06 6.58 -10.94
C LYS A 15 13.55 6.39 -9.52
N LYS A 16 12.24 6.60 -9.31
CA LYS A 16 11.60 6.24 -8.04
C LYS A 16 11.70 4.71 -7.87
N ARG A 17 12.54 4.27 -6.93
CA ARG A 17 12.74 2.85 -6.65
C ARG A 17 11.40 2.22 -6.23
N VAL A 18 10.87 1.33 -7.07
CA VAL A 18 9.67 0.56 -6.74
C VAL A 18 10.04 -0.44 -5.66
N THR A 19 9.40 -0.34 -4.50
CA THR A 19 9.63 -1.29 -3.42
C THR A 19 8.94 -2.61 -3.70
N LYS A 20 9.43 -3.71 -3.10
CA LYS A 20 8.78 -5.03 -3.21
C LYS A 20 7.30 -4.98 -2.82
N ARG A 21 6.98 -4.24 -1.76
CA ARG A 21 5.59 -4.01 -1.27
C ARG A 21 4.71 -3.28 -2.29
N GLN A 22 5.24 -2.26 -2.96
CA GLN A 22 4.52 -1.57 -4.02
C GLN A 22 4.23 -2.48 -5.21
N ARG A 23 5.22 -3.28 -5.63
CA ARG A 23 5.01 -4.26 -6.70
C ARG A 23 3.94 -5.29 -6.34
N PHE A 24 3.98 -5.80 -5.11
CA PHE A 24 2.99 -6.75 -4.60
C PHE A 24 1.57 -6.18 -4.63
N LEU A 25 1.36 -4.98 -4.07
CA LEU A 25 0.06 -4.32 -4.10
C LEU A 25 -0.43 -4.05 -5.53
N ALA A 26 0.45 -3.67 -6.45
CA ALA A 26 0.09 -3.44 -7.84
C ALA A 26 -0.39 -4.72 -8.55
N GLU A 27 0.19 -5.87 -8.23
CA GLU A 27 -0.29 -7.15 -8.74
C GLU A 27 -1.62 -7.54 -8.08
N MET A 28 -1.77 -7.32 -6.77
CA MET A 28 -3.04 -7.55 -6.07
C MET A 28 -4.18 -6.72 -6.64
N GLU A 29 -3.94 -5.46 -7.02
CA GLU A 29 -4.97 -4.60 -7.60
C GLU A 29 -5.58 -5.19 -8.89
N LYS A 30 -4.85 -6.05 -9.60
CA LYS A 30 -5.31 -6.71 -10.82
C LYS A 30 -6.06 -8.02 -10.54
N VAL A 31 -5.61 -8.79 -9.55
CA VAL A 31 -6.11 -10.16 -9.32
C VAL A 31 -7.19 -10.24 -8.25
N VAL A 32 -7.24 -9.29 -7.32
CA VAL A 32 -8.15 -9.35 -6.17
C VAL A 32 -9.48 -8.65 -6.51
N PRO A 33 -10.64 -9.31 -6.27
CA PRO A 33 -11.95 -8.69 -6.44
C PRO A 33 -12.29 -7.81 -5.22
N TRP A 34 -11.65 -6.63 -5.13
CA TRP A 34 -11.75 -5.74 -3.96
C TRP A 34 -13.18 -5.41 -3.55
N GLN A 35 -14.03 -5.00 -4.49
CA GLN A 35 -15.41 -4.64 -4.19
C GLN A 35 -16.16 -5.78 -3.50
N ARG A 36 -16.00 -7.02 -3.98
CA ARG A 36 -16.64 -8.21 -3.39
C ARG A 36 -16.13 -8.47 -1.97
N LEU A 37 -14.82 -8.31 -1.73
CA LEU A 37 -14.24 -8.48 -0.40
C LEU A 37 -14.72 -7.39 0.57
N LEU A 38 -14.74 -6.14 0.13
CA LEU A 38 -15.19 -5.01 0.96
C LEU A 38 -16.65 -5.17 1.33
N SER A 39 -17.52 -5.57 0.39
CA SER A 39 -18.94 -5.83 0.68
C SER A 39 -19.13 -7.01 1.64
N ALA A 40 -18.32 -8.06 1.53
CA ALA A 40 -18.40 -9.21 2.43
C ALA A 40 -17.92 -8.88 3.85
N ILE A 41 -16.88 -8.05 3.99
CA ILE A 41 -16.26 -7.72 5.28
C ILE A 41 -16.95 -6.51 5.95
N GLY A 42 -17.50 -5.60 5.17
CA GLY A 42 -18.13 -4.35 5.63
C GLY A 42 -19.07 -4.50 6.83
N PRO A 43 -20.03 -5.46 6.82
CA PRO A 43 -20.94 -5.66 7.95
C PRO A 43 -20.25 -6.04 9.26
N HIS A 44 -19.06 -6.63 9.20
CA HIS A 44 -18.29 -7.09 10.35
C HIS A 44 -17.22 -6.08 10.78
N TYR A 45 -16.97 -5.03 9.99
CA TYR A 45 -15.92 -4.06 10.27
C TYR A 45 -16.37 -3.07 11.36
N PRO A 46 -15.55 -2.79 12.39
CA PRO A 46 -15.93 -1.86 13.44
C PRO A 46 -16.21 -0.47 12.87
N ARG A 47 -17.34 0.12 13.27
CA ARG A 47 -17.74 1.49 12.87
C ARG A 47 -17.13 2.59 13.75
N GLY A 48 -16.43 2.23 14.82
CA GLY A 48 -15.70 3.20 15.66
C GLY A 48 -16.58 3.95 16.64
N GLU A 49 -17.49 3.26 17.31
CA GLU A 49 -18.45 3.89 18.23
C GLU A 49 -17.80 4.45 19.52
N ARG A 50 -16.64 3.91 19.94
CA ARG A 50 -15.87 4.41 21.09
C ARG A 50 -14.36 4.20 20.89
N GLY A 51 -13.56 5.19 21.30
CA GLY A 51 -12.09 5.12 21.28
C GLY A 51 -11.46 5.63 19.98
N ARG A 52 -10.28 5.11 19.64
CA ARG A 52 -9.56 5.52 18.41
C ARG A 52 -10.37 5.10 17.18
N PRO A 53 -10.63 6.01 16.22
CA PRO A 53 -11.37 5.65 15.02
C PRO A 53 -10.65 4.52 14.26
N PRO A 54 -11.40 3.51 13.79
CA PRO A 54 -10.84 2.43 13.01
C PRO A 54 -10.29 2.99 11.69
N ILE A 55 -9.22 2.35 11.21
CA ILE A 55 -8.67 2.66 9.89
C ILE A 55 -9.72 2.32 8.83
N GLY A 56 -9.82 3.06 7.72
CA GLY A 56 -10.77 2.68 6.66
C GLY A 56 -10.56 1.23 6.21
N LEU A 57 -11.67 0.47 6.10
CA LEU A 57 -11.66 -0.98 5.81
C LEU A 57 -10.73 -1.33 4.65
N GLU A 58 -10.82 -0.57 3.56
CA GLU A 58 -10.02 -0.76 2.35
C GLU A 58 -8.51 -0.64 2.61
N ARG A 59 -8.12 0.35 3.43
CA ARG A 59 -6.73 0.57 3.81
C ARG A 59 -6.25 -0.51 4.75
N MET A 60 -7.09 -0.90 5.72
CA MET A 60 -6.77 -1.96 6.68
C MET A 60 -6.54 -3.28 5.94
N LEU A 61 -7.42 -3.63 4.99
CA LEU A 61 -7.33 -4.85 4.20
C LEU A 61 -6.03 -4.90 3.38
N ARG A 62 -5.64 -3.79 2.74
CA ARG A 62 -4.35 -3.71 2.01
C ARG A 62 -3.13 -3.84 2.93
N ILE A 63 -3.20 -3.31 4.15
CA ILE A 63 -2.13 -3.48 5.15
C ILE A 63 -2.03 -4.94 5.59
N TYR A 64 -3.17 -5.60 5.82
CA TYR A 64 -3.20 -7.00 6.23
C TYR A 64 -2.56 -7.92 5.19
N PHE A 65 -2.90 -7.73 3.91
CA PHE A 65 -2.28 -8.48 2.81
C PHE A 65 -0.77 -8.23 2.66
N LEU A 66 -0.29 -7.03 3.02
CA LEU A 66 1.14 -6.72 3.03
C LEU A 66 1.92 -7.31 4.21
N GLN A 67 1.21 -7.72 5.27
CA GLN A 67 1.80 -8.25 6.49
C GLN A 67 1.95 -9.78 6.48
N GLN A 68 1.08 -10.49 5.76
CA GLN A 68 1.23 -11.93 5.48
C GLN A 68 2.47 -12.18 4.61
#